data_AF-A0A9N8PWT2-F1
#
_entry.id   AF-A0A9N8PWT2-F1
#
_cell.length_a   1.000
_cell.length_b   1.000
_cell.length_c   1.000
_cell.angle_alpha   90.00
_cell.angle_beta   90.00
_cell.angle_gamma   90.00
#
_symmetry.space_group_name_H-M   'P 1'
#
loop_
_entity.id
_entity.type
_entity.pdbx_description
1 polymer ?
#
loop_
_entity_poly.entity_id
_entity_poly.type
_entity_poly.pdbx_seq_one_letter_code
_entity_poly.pdbx_strand_id
1 'polypeptide(L)'
;MPLSETELTLVEAMFMNKHNVKAVLQVLPHATVSTLYRQKKTFDTHGSIHNPETTKKRRLRKPVVVAAEDTSPTESETSPTKDPLSETDRTVEMLFSQGLSVRSVQTWFPNRPKSSLYRMQKNLKVYGSVRKPETMHKKKGRPSAVTQEMKEWLIELVKDGKEMWQRDLAYELFTKFGVFVSPSTISRLLKEHNVVKKLGPVESADTEGTSDADEDTLTTDLTLDPLLQLA
;
A
#
# COMPACT_ATOMS: atom_id res chain seq x y z
N MET A 1 -26.31 -10.00 -17.52
CA MET A 1 -26.81 -10.13 -16.14
C MET A 1 -25.82 -10.97 -15.35
N PRO A 2 -25.64 -10.75 -14.04
CA PRO A 2 -24.89 -11.68 -13.21
C PRO A 2 -25.61 -13.04 -13.19
N LEU A 3 -24.84 -14.13 -13.26
CA LEU A 3 -25.38 -15.49 -13.19
C LEU A 3 -25.85 -15.76 -11.75
N SER A 4 -26.99 -16.41 -11.59
CA SER A 4 -27.48 -16.85 -10.28
C SER A 4 -26.61 -17.99 -9.73
N GLU A 5 -26.69 -18.25 -8.43
CA GLU A 5 -25.95 -19.36 -7.80
C GLU A 5 -26.31 -20.72 -8.39
N THR A 6 -27.57 -20.92 -8.79
CA THR A 6 -28.05 -22.13 -9.44
C THR A 6 -27.53 -22.27 -10.87
N GLU A 7 -27.33 -21.16 -11.58
CA GLU A 7 -26.71 -21.18 -12.90
C GLU A 7 -25.21 -21.46 -12.80
N LEU A 8 -24.53 -20.95 -11.76
CA LEU A 8 -23.12 -21.23 -11.52
C LEU A 8 -22.85 -22.72 -11.26
N THR A 9 -23.68 -23.37 -10.44
CA THR A 9 -23.56 -24.82 -10.19
C THR A 9 -23.82 -25.63 -11.47
N LEU A 10 -24.78 -25.21 -12.31
CA LEU A 10 -25.02 -25.82 -13.61
C LEU A 10 -23.82 -25.66 -14.55
N VAL A 11 -23.23 -24.47 -14.63
CA VAL A 11 -22.02 -24.20 -15.45
C VAL A 11 -20.85 -25.08 -14.97
N GLU A 12 -20.69 -25.23 -13.66
CA GLU A 12 -19.65 -26.08 -13.07
C GLU A 12 -19.84 -27.56 -13.43
N ALA A 13 -21.07 -28.08 -13.31
CA ALA A 13 -21.40 -29.43 -13.74
C ALA A 13 -21.14 -29.64 -15.25
N MET A 14 -21.46 -28.64 -16.08
CA MET A 14 -21.16 -28.70 -17.51
C MET A 14 -19.64 -28.74 -17.78
N PHE A 15 -18.83 -27.99 -17.04
CA PHE A 15 -17.37 -28.05 -17.18
C PHE A 15 -16.76 -29.36 -16.66
N MET A 16 -17.29 -29.94 -15.59
CA MET A 16 -16.93 -31.29 -15.12
C MET A 16 -17.19 -32.35 -16.20
N ASN A 17 -18.28 -32.21 -16.96
CA ASN A 17 -18.61 -33.06 -18.10
C ASN A 17 -17.86 -32.69 -19.39
N LYS A 18 -16.76 -31.92 -19.29
CA LYS A 18 -15.88 -31.51 -20.41
C LYS A 18 -16.59 -30.68 -21.49
N HIS A 19 -17.71 -30.03 -21.18
CA HIS A 19 -18.33 -29.11 -22.13
C HIS A 19 -17.50 -27.82 -22.29
N ASN A 20 -17.53 -27.28 -23.50
CA ASN A 20 -16.90 -26.01 -23.86
C ASN A 20 -17.83 -24.83 -23.61
N VAL A 21 -17.27 -23.61 -23.50
CA VAL A 21 -18.03 -22.36 -23.28
C VAL A 21 -19.16 -22.19 -24.30
N LYS A 22 -18.99 -22.62 -25.55
CA LYS A 22 -20.02 -22.58 -26.59
C LYS A 22 -21.25 -23.45 -26.27
N ALA A 23 -21.03 -24.63 -25.67
CA ALA A 23 -22.13 -25.52 -25.27
C ALA A 23 -22.87 -24.95 -24.06
N VAL A 24 -22.15 -24.33 -23.13
CA VAL A 24 -22.77 -23.61 -22.00
C VAL A 24 -23.61 -22.42 -22.47
N LEU A 25 -23.13 -21.68 -23.47
CA LEU A 25 -23.86 -20.55 -24.06
C LEU A 25 -25.16 -20.97 -24.77
N GLN A 26 -25.23 -22.19 -25.30
CA GLN A 26 -26.47 -22.74 -25.87
C GLN A 26 -27.52 -23.02 -24.80
N VAL A 27 -27.10 -23.41 -23.59
CA VAL A 27 -27.99 -23.69 -22.46
C VAL A 27 -28.37 -22.40 -21.72
N LEU A 28 -27.43 -21.45 -21.63
CA LEU A 28 -27.60 -20.15 -20.97
C LEU A 28 -27.34 -19.00 -21.97
N PRO A 29 -28.30 -18.69 -22.87
CA PRO A 29 -28.10 -17.69 -23.92
C PRO A 29 -28.04 -16.25 -23.38
N HIS A 30 -28.58 -16.01 -22.18
CA HIS A 30 -28.50 -14.71 -21.49
C HIS A 30 -27.16 -14.48 -20.78
N ALA A 31 -26.33 -15.53 -20.65
CA ALA A 31 -25.01 -15.44 -20.05
C ALA A 31 -24.05 -14.69 -20.98
N THR A 32 -23.32 -13.73 -20.44
CA THR A 32 -22.29 -13.03 -21.23
C THR A 32 -21.11 -13.95 -21.53
N VAL A 33 -20.65 -14.00 -22.78
CA VAL A 33 -19.53 -14.86 -23.19
C VAL A 33 -18.28 -14.63 -22.33
N SER A 34 -17.99 -13.37 -22.00
CA SER A 34 -16.85 -12.98 -21.16
C SER A 34 -16.92 -13.54 -19.73
N THR A 35 -18.12 -13.65 -19.13
CA THR A 35 -18.29 -14.23 -17.79
C THR A 35 -18.07 -15.73 -17.82
N LEU A 36 -18.56 -16.43 -18.84
CA LEU A 36 -18.33 -17.87 -19.00
C LEU A 36 -16.85 -18.20 -19.22
N TYR A 37 -16.11 -17.39 -19.99
CA TYR A 37 -14.65 -17.56 -20.13
C TYR A 37 -13.91 -17.31 -18.82
N ARG A 38 -14.34 -16.33 -18.03
CA ARG A 38 -13.75 -16.06 -16.71
C ARG A 38 -13.96 -17.25 -15.76
N GLN A 39 -15.15 -17.85 -15.79
CA GLN A 39 -15.52 -19.03 -14.99
C GLN A 39 -14.78 -20.29 -15.45
N LYS A 40 -14.65 -20.49 -16.76
CA LYS A 40 -13.85 -21.58 -17.33
C LYS A 40 -12.40 -21.47 -16.85
N LYS A 41 -11.83 -20.26 -16.89
CA LYS A 41 -10.47 -20.02 -16.39
C LYS A 41 -10.33 -20.30 -14.90
N THR A 42 -11.28 -19.87 -14.06
CA THR A 42 -11.24 -20.17 -12.62
C THR A 42 -11.38 -21.67 -12.36
N PHE A 43 -12.26 -22.35 -13.09
CA PHE A 43 -12.43 -23.80 -13.03
C PHE A 43 -11.15 -24.54 -13.46
N ASP A 44 -10.54 -24.17 -14.57
CA ASP A 44 -9.30 -24.79 -15.06
C ASP A 44 -8.12 -24.55 -14.07
N THR A 45 -8.17 -23.47 -13.29
CA THR A 45 -7.12 -23.11 -12.31
C THR A 45 -7.34 -23.74 -10.93
N HIS A 46 -8.58 -23.81 -10.46
CA HIS A 46 -8.92 -24.16 -9.08
C HIS A 46 -9.80 -25.40 -8.95
N GLY A 47 -10.29 -25.97 -10.06
CA GLY A 47 -11.21 -27.10 -10.07
C GLY A 47 -12.65 -26.77 -9.68
N SER A 48 -12.95 -25.50 -9.36
CA SER A 48 -14.31 -25.05 -9.02
C SER A 48 -14.54 -23.60 -9.45
N ILE A 49 -15.80 -23.25 -9.71
CA ILE A 49 -16.23 -21.89 -10.06
C ILE A 49 -16.66 -21.12 -8.82
N HIS A 50 -17.15 -21.82 -7.79
CA HIS A 50 -17.48 -21.21 -6.52
C HIS A 50 -16.21 -20.68 -5.84
N ASN A 51 -16.35 -19.51 -5.23
CA ASN A 51 -15.27 -18.71 -4.64
C ASN A 51 -14.16 -19.59 -4.07
N PRO A 52 -12.91 -19.52 -4.58
CA PRO A 52 -11.83 -20.07 -3.81
C PRO A 52 -11.88 -19.31 -2.49
N GLU A 53 -12.09 -20.02 -1.37
CA GLU A 53 -11.96 -19.47 -0.04
C GLU A 53 -10.79 -18.51 -0.07
N THR A 54 -11.05 -17.25 0.25
CA THR A 54 -10.10 -16.16 0.12
C THR A 54 -8.81 -16.60 0.78
N THR A 55 -7.85 -17.06 -0.02
CA THR A 55 -6.51 -17.33 0.46
C THR A 55 -5.97 -15.95 0.76
N LYS A 56 -6.07 -15.61 2.05
CA LYS A 56 -5.24 -14.64 2.74
C LYS A 56 -3.94 -14.57 1.96
N LYS A 57 -3.61 -13.39 1.41
CA LYS A 57 -2.30 -13.15 0.83
C LYS A 57 -1.26 -13.34 1.95
N ARG A 58 -0.94 -14.58 2.26
CA ARG A 58 0.19 -14.98 3.08
C ARG A 58 1.38 -14.62 2.23
N ARG A 59 1.87 -13.41 2.44
CA ARG A 59 3.17 -12.96 1.95
C ARG A 59 4.12 -14.10 2.29
N LEU A 60 4.60 -14.83 1.28
CA LEU A 60 5.69 -15.78 1.45
C LEU A 60 6.88 -14.98 1.97
N ARG A 61 7.02 -14.92 3.31
CA ARG A 61 8.30 -14.61 3.93
C ARG A 61 9.18 -15.81 3.63
N LYS A 62 10.33 -15.56 3.01
CA LYS A 62 11.41 -16.55 2.89
C LYS A 62 11.72 -17.10 4.28
N PRO A 63 11.97 -18.42 4.43
CA PRO A 63 12.43 -18.94 5.71
C PRO A 63 13.79 -18.31 6.04
N VAL A 64 13.87 -17.73 7.24
CA VAL A 64 15.12 -17.31 7.86
C VAL A 64 15.86 -18.60 8.21
N VAL A 65 16.96 -18.86 7.52
CA VAL A 65 17.92 -19.88 7.93
C VAL A 65 18.65 -19.30 9.14
N VAL A 66 18.44 -19.93 10.30
CA VAL A 66 19.23 -19.68 11.50
C VAL A 66 20.63 -20.24 11.23
N ALA A 67 21.61 -19.35 11.15
CA ALA A 67 23.02 -19.71 11.18
C ALA A 67 23.59 -19.27 12.53
N ALA A 68 24.29 -20.21 13.17
CA ALA A 68 24.79 -20.17 14.53
C ALA A 68 25.64 -18.92 14.86
N GLU A 69 25.55 -18.50 16.12
CA GLU A 69 26.51 -17.64 16.77
C GLU A 69 27.88 -18.37 16.83
N ASP A 70 28.98 -17.67 16.53
CA ASP A 70 29.97 -17.35 17.57
C ASP A 70 31.12 -16.46 17.06
N THR A 71 31.46 -15.49 17.91
CA THR A 71 32.76 -14.80 18.06
C THR A 71 33.25 -13.81 16.98
N SER A 72 33.06 -12.52 17.27
CA SER A 72 33.89 -11.39 16.84
C SER A 72 35.25 -11.39 17.59
N PRO A 73 36.32 -10.67 17.17
CA PRO A 73 36.33 -9.20 17.29
C PRO A 73 37.12 -8.39 16.23
N THR A 74 36.95 -7.06 16.34
CA THR A 74 37.90 -5.99 16.03
C THR A 74 37.73 -5.21 14.72
N GLU A 75 36.96 -4.12 14.86
CA GLU A 75 37.26 -2.73 14.48
C GLU A 75 38.04 -2.44 13.19
N SER A 76 37.37 -1.79 12.25
CA SER A 76 37.82 -0.50 11.70
C SER A 76 36.65 0.23 11.07
N GLU A 77 36.37 1.41 11.63
CA GLU A 77 35.37 2.37 11.18
C GLU A 77 35.60 2.76 9.71
N THR A 78 34.62 2.49 8.85
CA THR A 78 34.36 3.34 7.70
C THR A 78 32.84 3.52 7.56
N SER A 79 32.43 4.78 7.52
CA SER A 79 31.06 5.27 7.41
C SER A 79 30.21 4.57 6.33
N PRO A 80 28.90 4.29 6.55
CA PRO A 80 28.06 3.62 5.57
C PRO A 80 27.54 4.62 4.53
N THR A 81 28.32 4.86 3.49
CA THR A 81 27.81 5.52 2.27
C THR A 81 26.98 4.53 1.45
N LYS A 82 25.66 4.76 1.45
CA LYS A 82 24.66 4.52 0.39
C LYS A 82 24.87 3.30 -0.52
N ASP A 83 24.04 2.28 -0.32
CA ASP A 83 23.79 1.12 -1.20
C ASP A 83 24.96 0.73 -2.11
N PRO A 84 25.91 -0.10 -1.63
CA PRO A 84 26.96 -0.61 -2.50
C PRO A 84 26.31 -1.35 -3.67
N LEU A 85 26.69 -0.97 -4.89
CA LEU A 85 26.38 -1.74 -6.09
C LEU A 85 26.63 -3.21 -5.79
N SER A 86 25.70 -4.08 -6.18
CA SER A 86 25.93 -5.53 -6.10
C SER A 86 27.30 -5.82 -6.72
N GLU A 87 28.08 -6.71 -6.11
CA GLU A 87 29.41 -7.09 -6.61
C GLU A 87 29.38 -7.45 -8.11
N THR A 88 28.27 -8.03 -8.57
CA THR A 88 27.99 -8.32 -9.97
C THR A 88 27.78 -7.08 -10.86
N ASP A 89 27.15 -6.02 -10.34
CA ASP A 89 27.01 -4.77 -11.08
C ASP A 89 28.35 -4.02 -11.15
N ARG A 90 29.17 -4.09 -10.09
CA ARG A 90 30.50 -3.47 -10.04
C ARG A 90 31.48 -4.12 -11.03
N THR A 91 31.44 -5.45 -11.15
CA THR A 91 32.23 -6.20 -12.14
C THR A 91 31.76 -5.90 -13.57
N VAL A 92 30.45 -5.80 -13.81
CA VAL A 92 29.93 -5.38 -15.13
C VAL A 92 30.36 -3.94 -15.47
N GLU A 93 30.32 -3.03 -14.50
CA GLU A 93 30.79 -1.66 -14.66
C GLU A 93 32.27 -1.61 -15.04
N MET A 94 33.12 -2.35 -14.31
CA MET A 94 34.54 -2.49 -14.62
C MET A 94 34.78 -3.00 -16.05
N LEU A 95 34.10 -4.07 -16.47
CA LEU A 95 34.26 -4.64 -17.81
C LEU A 95 33.86 -3.64 -18.91
N PHE A 96 32.78 -2.88 -18.70
CA PHE A 96 32.39 -1.84 -19.65
C PHE A 96 33.35 -0.63 -19.65
N SER A 97 33.91 -0.26 -18.50
CA SER A 97 34.94 0.79 -18.40
C SER A 97 36.23 0.38 -19.12
N GLN A 98 36.52 -0.91 -19.20
CA GLN A 98 37.61 -1.48 -20.01
C GLN A 98 37.29 -1.53 -21.53
N GLY A 99 36.11 -1.05 -21.96
CA GLY A 99 35.73 -1.00 -23.37
C GLY A 99 35.17 -2.32 -23.92
N LEU A 100 34.89 -3.31 -23.07
CA LEU A 100 34.36 -4.60 -23.52
C LEU A 100 32.94 -4.46 -24.09
N SER A 101 32.67 -5.23 -25.14
CA SER A 101 31.36 -5.24 -25.78
C SER A 101 30.30 -5.96 -24.92
N VAL A 102 29.03 -5.63 -25.12
CA VAL A 102 27.90 -6.32 -24.45
C VAL A 102 27.91 -7.82 -24.74
N ARG A 103 28.36 -8.25 -25.93
CA ARG A 103 28.48 -9.68 -26.26
C ARG A 103 29.53 -10.37 -25.40
N SER A 104 30.67 -9.72 -25.20
CA SER A 104 31.75 -10.22 -24.35
C SER A 104 31.27 -10.35 -22.91
N VAL A 105 30.66 -9.30 -22.35
CA VAL A 105 30.13 -9.30 -20.97
C VAL A 105 29.03 -10.35 -20.77
N GLN A 106 28.20 -10.61 -21.78
CA GLN A 106 27.17 -11.65 -21.73
C GLN A 106 27.76 -13.07 -21.50
N THR A 107 28.96 -13.35 -22.01
CA THR A 107 29.65 -14.63 -21.80
C THR A 107 30.02 -14.82 -20.33
N TRP A 108 30.41 -13.74 -19.65
CA TRP A 108 30.73 -13.75 -18.21
C TRP A 108 29.48 -13.81 -17.33
N PHE A 109 28.35 -13.26 -17.81
CA PHE A 109 27.08 -13.21 -17.09
C PHE A 109 25.93 -13.83 -17.90
N PRO A 110 25.92 -15.17 -18.10
CA PRO A 110 24.90 -15.83 -18.92
C PRO A 110 23.49 -15.66 -18.35
N ASN A 111 23.36 -15.53 -17.03
CA ASN A 111 22.08 -15.38 -16.33
C ASN A 111 21.46 -13.97 -16.48
N ARG A 112 22.20 -12.97 -16.99
CA ARG A 112 21.67 -11.62 -17.22
C ARG A 112 21.14 -11.49 -18.65
N PRO A 113 19.96 -10.91 -18.87
CA PRO A 113 19.45 -10.72 -20.23
C PRO A 113 20.24 -9.63 -20.95
N LYS A 114 20.50 -9.83 -22.25
CA LYS A 114 21.21 -8.87 -23.13
C LYS A 114 20.62 -7.46 -23.06
N SER A 115 19.29 -7.35 -22.98
CA SER A 115 18.59 -6.07 -22.85
C SER A 115 18.98 -5.30 -21.58
N SER A 116 19.23 -6.01 -20.47
CA SER A 116 19.75 -5.39 -19.24
C SER A 116 21.17 -4.89 -19.45
N LEU A 117 22.06 -5.67 -20.08
CA LEU A 117 23.43 -5.25 -20.34
C LEU A 117 23.51 -4.03 -21.27
N TYR A 118 22.69 -3.96 -22.32
CA TYR A 118 22.60 -2.75 -23.16
C TYR A 118 22.12 -1.53 -22.37
N ARG A 119 21.15 -1.71 -21.47
CA ARG A 119 20.69 -0.63 -20.59
C ARG A 119 21.78 -0.17 -19.63
N MET A 120 22.52 -1.12 -19.07
CA MET A 120 23.66 -0.90 -18.16
C MET A 120 24.78 -0.14 -18.87
N GLN A 121 25.15 -0.54 -20.09
CA GLN A 121 26.14 0.17 -20.91
C GLN A 121 25.66 1.58 -21.27
N LYS A 122 24.38 1.76 -21.62
CA LYS A 122 23.80 3.07 -21.87
C LYS A 122 23.83 3.95 -20.63
N ASN A 123 23.48 3.41 -19.46
CA ASN A 123 23.53 4.13 -18.20
C ASN A 123 24.96 4.57 -17.88
N LEU A 124 25.96 3.70 -18.07
CA LEU A 124 27.36 4.05 -17.84
C LEU A 124 27.80 5.23 -18.70
N LYS A 125 27.42 5.25 -19.98
CA LYS A 125 27.72 6.36 -20.89
C LYS A 125 27.04 7.68 -20.50
N VAL A 126 25.83 7.62 -19.94
CA VAL A 126 25.01 8.82 -19.66
C VAL A 126 25.24 9.35 -18.25
N TYR A 127 25.37 8.46 -17.27
CA TYR A 127 25.41 8.79 -15.84
C TYR A 127 26.75 8.49 -15.18
N GLY A 128 27.71 7.88 -15.88
CA GLY A 128 28.98 7.44 -15.30
C GLY A 128 28.86 6.23 -14.38
N SER A 129 27.67 5.61 -14.26
CA SER A 129 27.45 4.36 -13.54
C SER A 129 26.48 3.46 -14.28
N VAL A 130 26.66 2.17 -14.12
CA VAL A 130 25.79 1.13 -14.67
C VAL A 130 24.35 1.21 -14.12
N ARG A 131 24.18 1.73 -12.90
CA ARG A 131 22.88 1.95 -12.28
C ARG A 131 22.41 3.38 -12.52
N LYS A 132 21.11 3.54 -12.75
CA LYS A 132 20.50 4.86 -12.87
C LYS A 132 20.56 5.54 -11.49
N PRO A 133 21.03 6.80 -11.38
CA PRO A 133 21.09 7.49 -10.11
C PRO A 133 19.69 7.65 -9.50
N GLU A 134 19.63 7.62 -8.17
CA GLU A 134 18.38 7.65 -7.42
C GLU A 134 17.56 8.91 -7.69
N THR A 135 18.24 10.03 -7.91
CA THR A 135 17.64 11.33 -8.24
C THR A 135 16.81 11.29 -9.52
N MET A 136 17.11 10.38 -10.44
CA MET A 136 16.38 10.21 -11.70
C MET A 136 15.42 9.01 -11.69
N HIS A 137 15.28 8.29 -10.58
CA HIS A 137 14.14 7.39 -10.45
C HIS A 137 12.88 8.24 -10.51
N LYS A 138 12.01 7.94 -11.49
CA LYS A 138 10.70 8.61 -11.59
C LYS A 138 10.00 8.40 -10.25
N LYS A 139 9.85 9.47 -9.47
CA LYS A 139 9.05 9.44 -8.24
C LYS A 139 7.67 8.96 -8.66
N LYS A 140 7.28 7.76 -8.21
CA LYS A 140 5.98 7.18 -8.57
C LYS A 140 4.90 7.87 -7.76
N GLY A 141 3.83 8.28 -8.43
CA GLY A 141 2.61 8.79 -7.79
C GLY A 141 2.43 10.30 -7.92
N ARG A 142 1.29 10.78 -7.40
CA ARG A 142 0.98 12.20 -7.26
C ARG A 142 1.99 12.83 -6.30
N PRO A 143 2.44 14.08 -6.53
CA PRO A 143 3.15 14.84 -5.52
C PRO A 143 2.39 14.79 -4.19
N SER A 144 3.13 14.69 -3.09
CA SER A 144 2.54 14.75 -1.75
C SER A 144 1.69 16.01 -1.63
N ALA A 145 0.46 15.88 -1.13
CA ALA A 145 -0.40 17.03 -0.83
C ALA A 145 0.22 17.95 0.23
N VAL A 146 1.05 17.37 1.11
CA VAL A 146 1.79 18.09 2.14
C VAL A 146 3.17 18.47 1.59
N THR A 147 3.42 19.78 1.48
CA THR A 147 4.72 20.34 1.07
C THR A 147 5.74 20.22 2.21
N GLN A 148 7.02 20.45 1.91
CA GLN A 148 8.08 20.36 2.91
C GLN A 148 7.92 21.41 4.02
N GLU A 149 7.55 22.64 3.66
CA GLU A 149 7.28 23.74 4.61
C GLU A 149 6.16 23.40 5.60
N MET A 150 5.07 22.77 5.13
CA MET A 150 3.98 22.33 5.99
C MET A 150 4.43 21.26 6.99
N LYS A 151 5.38 20.40 6.61
CA LYS A 151 5.93 19.38 7.50
C LYS A 151 6.79 20.02 8.59
N GLU A 152 7.67 20.94 8.21
CA GLU A 152 8.55 21.63 9.15
C GLU A 152 7.74 22.40 10.18
N TRP A 153 6.73 23.14 9.73
CA TRP A 153 5.81 23.84 10.63
C TRP A 153 5.07 22.89 11.58
N LEU A 154 4.57 21.75 11.09
CA LEU A 154 3.87 20.77 11.94
C LEU A 154 4.82 20.13 12.97
N ILE A 155 6.10 19.93 12.61
CA ILE A 155 7.11 19.40 13.53
C ILE A 155 7.46 20.43 14.60
N GLU A 156 7.63 21.70 14.25
CA GLU A 156 7.86 22.79 15.21
C GLU A 156 6.70 22.87 16.21
N LEU A 157 5.47 22.86 15.72
CA LEU A 157 4.27 22.94 16.55
C LEU A 157 4.16 21.80 17.59
N VAL A 158 4.56 20.58 17.21
CA VAL A 158 4.57 19.43 18.12
C VAL A 158 5.80 19.45 19.04
N LYS A 159 6.94 19.98 18.58
CA LYS A 159 8.15 20.16 19.41
C LYS A 159 7.97 21.20 20.50
N ASP A 160 7.21 22.26 20.22
CA ASP A 160 6.87 23.34 21.16
C ASP A 160 5.92 22.87 22.28
N GLY A 161 5.59 21.56 22.32
CA GLY A 161 4.89 20.95 23.45
C GLY A 161 3.38 21.10 23.38
N LYS A 162 2.82 21.53 22.25
CA LYS A 162 1.37 21.55 22.04
C LYS A 162 0.90 20.12 21.74
N GLU A 163 0.50 19.39 22.78
CA GLU A 163 -0.16 18.09 22.66
C GLU A 163 -1.54 18.29 22.02
N MET A 164 -1.57 18.30 20.69
CA MET A 164 -2.80 18.41 19.92
C MET A 164 -3.17 17.07 19.33
N TRP A 165 -4.48 16.80 19.28
CA TRP A 165 -4.98 15.60 18.64
C TRP A 165 -4.70 15.69 17.14
N GLN A 166 -4.56 14.54 16.47
CA GLN A 166 -4.29 14.50 15.02
C GLN A 166 -5.38 15.20 14.19
N ARG A 167 -6.62 15.25 14.70
CA ARG A 167 -7.72 16.01 14.09
C ARG A 167 -7.48 17.52 14.18
N ASP A 168 -7.04 18.01 15.32
CA ASP A 168 -6.76 19.42 15.53
C ASP A 168 -5.57 19.87 14.69
N LEU A 169 -4.53 19.03 14.59
CA LEU A 169 -3.41 19.26 13.68
C LEU A 169 -3.85 19.33 12.21
N ALA A 170 -4.83 18.52 11.80
CA ALA A 170 -5.39 18.59 10.45
C ALA A 170 -6.15 19.88 10.21
N TYR A 171 -6.91 20.31 11.22
CA TYR A 171 -7.66 21.56 11.17
C TYR A 171 -6.72 22.77 11.09
N GLU A 172 -5.68 22.81 11.91
CA GLU A 172 -4.67 23.87 11.90
C GLU A 172 -3.90 23.96 10.57
N LEU A 173 -3.62 22.80 9.94
CA LEU A 173 -2.99 22.77 8.63
C LEU A 173 -3.96 23.26 7.54
N PHE A 174 -5.26 22.98 7.69
CA PHE A 174 -6.29 23.51 6.82
C PHE A 174 -6.48 25.03 6.99
N THR A 175 -6.52 25.55 8.22
CA THR A 175 -6.69 27.00 8.46
C THR A 175 -5.51 27.81 7.96
N LYS A 176 -4.28 27.31 8.16
CA LYS A 176 -3.06 28.04 7.79
C LYS A 176 -2.70 27.91 6.31
N PHE A 177 -2.88 26.73 5.72
CA PHE A 177 -2.41 26.44 4.35
C PHE A 177 -3.53 26.10 3.35
N GLY A 178 -4.78 26.00 3.80
CA GLY A 178 -5.92 25.64 2.94
C GLY A 178 -5.89 24.20 2.44
N VAL A 179 -5.05 23.33 3.02
CA VAL A 179 -4.89 21.95 2.57
C VAL A 179 -5.64 20.99 3.47
N PHE A 180 -6.57 20.24 2.87
CA PHE A 180 -7.27 19.16 3.57
C PHE A 180 -6.42 17.90 3.61
N VAL A 181 -6.03 17.49 4.82
CA VAL A 181 -5.16 16.34 5.06
C VAL A 181 -5.86 15.36 5.99
N SER A 182 -5.80 14.07 5.69
CA SER A 182 -6.38 13.05 6.58
C SER A 182 -5.56 12.92 7.87
N PRO A 183 -6.18 12.60 9.02
CA PRO A 183 -5.45 12.31 10.26
C PRO A 183 -4.39 11.21 10.11
N SER A 184 -4.66 10.22 9.25
CA SER A 184 -3.72 9.16 8.90
C SER A 184 -2.45 9.66 8.19
N THR A 185 -2.57 10.72 7.38
CA THR A 185 -1.42 11.35 6.73
C THR A 185 -0.55 12.08 7.77
N ILE A 186 -1.15 12.75 8.75
CA ILE A 186 -0.44 13.40 9.85
C ILE A 186 0.26 12.37 10.74
N SER A 187 -0.43 11.29 11.09
CA SER A 187 0.18 10.18 11.85
C SER A 187 1.41 9.61 11.14
N ARG A 188 1.33 9.45 9.80
CA ARG A 188 2.46 8.98 9.00
C ARG A 188 3.61 9.99 8.99
N LEU A 189 3.34 11.28 8.85
CA LEU A 189 4.36 12.33 8.88
C LEU A 189 5.07 12.39 10.24
N LEU A 190 4.31 12.34 11.34
CA LEU A 190 4.88 12.35 12.70
C LEU A 190 5.74 11.10 12.96
N LYS A 191 5.36 9.93 12.41
CA LYS A 191 6.16 8.71 12.46
C LYS A 191 7.43 8.80 11.62
N GLU A 192 7.35 9.32 10.40
CA GLU A 192 8.52 9.50 9.51
C GLU A 192 9.59 10.42 10.14
N HIS A 193 9.17 11.38 10.97
CA HIS A 193 10.06 12.32 11.66
C HIS A 193 10.38 11.96 13.12
N ASN A 194 10.00 10.76 13.60
CA ASN A 194 10.21 10.30 14.99
C ASN A 194 9.69 11.26 16.08
N VAL A 195 8.64 12.05 15.80
CA VAL A 195 8.08 13.04 16.75
C VAL A 195 6.96 12.43 17.61
N VAL A 196 6.91 11.10 17.74
CA VAL A 196 5.95 10.45 18.64
C VAL A 196 6.48 10.55 20.07
N LYS A 197 6.29 11.71 20.72
CA LYS A 197 6.15 11.68 22.18
C LYS A 197 4.88 10.90 22.48
N LYS A 198 5.00 9.96 23.41
CA LYS A 198 3.99 8.99 23.86
C LYS A 198 2.59 9.60 23.91
N LEU A 199 1.79 9.41 22.87
CA LEU A 199 0.34 9.45 23.03
C LEU A 199 -0.05 8.06 23.51
N GLY A 200 -0.45 7.98 24.78
CA GLY A 200 -0.87 6.76 25.46
C GLY A 200 -2.07 6.09 24.76
N PRO A 201 -2.37 4.83 25.12
CA PRO A 201 -3.48 4.10 24.54
C PRO A 201 -4.79 4.81 24.78
N VAL A 202 -5.62 4.85 23.75
CA VAL A 202 -7.01 5.31 23.79
C VAL A 202 -7.79 4.33 24.67
N GLU A 203 -8.10 4.72 25.92
CA GLU A 203 -9.27 4.20 26.61
C GLU A 203 -10.50 4.90 26.03
N SER A 204 -11.30 4.12 25.32
CA SER A 204 -12.67 4.43 24.96
C SER A 204 -13.46 4.66 26.25
N ALA A 205 -13.74 5.92 26.56
CA ALA A 205 -14.74 6.29 27.55
C ALA A 205 -16.12 6.05 26.94
N ASP A 206 -16.66 4.86 27.16
CA ASP A 206 -18.09 4.61 27.08
C ASP A 206 -18.75 5.35 28.25
N THR A 207 -19.62 6.28 27.89
CA THR A 207 -20.56 6.98 28.76
C THR A 207 -21.57 5.98 29.33
N GLU A 208 -21.49 5.72 30.63
CA GLU A 208 -22.63 5.25 31.43
C GLU A 208 -22.53 5.87 32.82
N GLY A 209 -23.16 7.04 32.96
CA GLY A 209 -23.38 7.68 34.25
C GLY A 209 -24.68 7.15 34.84
N THR A 210 -24.56 6.27 35.84
CA THR A 210 -25.67 5.85 36.70
C THR A 210 -25.52 6.55 38.05
N SER A 211 -26.39 7.53 38.30
CA SER A 211 -26.64 8.03 39.64
C SER A 211 -28.16 8.17 39.81
N ASP A 212 -28.73 7.20 40.53
CA ASP A 212 -30.09 7.23 41.07
C ASP A 212 -30.21 8.26 42.20
N ALA A 213 -31.37 8.93 42.26
CA ALA A 213 -32.24 9.13 43.44
C ALA A 213 -32.96 10.51 43.45
N ASP A 214 -34.24 10.44 43.06
CA ASP A 214 -35.44 10.88 43.79
C ASP A 214 -35.82 12.37 44.03
N GLU A 215 -37.05 12.65 43.55
CA GLU A 215 -38.16 13.50 44.07
C GLU A 215 -37.92 15.03 44.22
N ASP A 216 -38.86 15.96 43.94
CA ASP A 216 -40.31 15.89 44.02
C ASP A 216 -40.97 17.13 43.35
N THR A 217 -42.24 16.97 42.96
CA THR A 217 -43.34 17.98 42.86
C THR A 217 -43.47 19.10 41.78
N LEU A 218 -44.59 18.95 41.05
CA LEU A 218 -45.70 19.88 40.74
C LEU A 218 -45.64 20.98 39.64
N THR A 219 -46.46 20.70 38.60
CA THR A 219 -47.54 21.53 37.99
C THR A 219 -47.25 22.93 37.45
N THR A 220 -47.50 23.18 36.16
CA THR A 220 -48.81 23.61 35.61
C THR A 220 -48.69 23.95 34.12
N ASP A 221 -49.74 23.59 33.41
CA ASP A 221 -50.14 23.98 32.05
C ASP A 221 -50.15 25.50 31.84
N LEU A 222 -49.93 25.98 30.61
CA LEU A 222 -50.72 27.06 29.95
C LEU A 222 -50.08 27.58 28.64
N THR A 223 -50.81 27.32 27.54
CA THR A 223 -51.12 28.23 26.40
C THR A 223 -50.08 28.57 25.31
N LEU A 224 -50.33 27.94 24.15
CA LEU A 224 -50.48 28.49 22.78
C LEU A 224 -49.78 29.81 22.40
N ASP A 225 -49.02 29.77 21.31
CA ASP A 225 -49.17 30.75 20.23
C ASP A 225 -48.77 30.17 18.85
N PRO A 226 -49.69 30.06 17.86
CA PRO A 226 -49.39 29.60 16.51
C PRO A 226 -49.46 30.78 15.53
N LEU A 227 -48.38 31.54 15.34
CA LEU A 227 -48.41 32.71 14.44
C LEU A 227 -47.12 32.99 13.68
N LEU A 228 -46.59 31.99 12.97
CA LEU A 228 -45.66 32.22 11.84
C LEU A 228 -45.92 31.21 10.71
N GLN A 229 -47.12 31.24 10.13
CA GLN A 229 -47.40 30.72 8.79
C GLN A 229 -48.28 31.71 8.04
N LEU A 230 -47.65 32.58 7.24
CA LEU A 230 -48.29 33.25 6.10
C LEU A 230 -47.34 33.16 4.91
N ALA A 231 -47.59 32.15 4.09
CA ALA A 231 -47.33 32.11 2.65
C ALA A 231 -48.68 31.93 1.96
#